data_AF-A0A6J6XYK5-F1
#
_entry.id   AF-A0A6J6XYK5-F1
#
_cell.length_a   1.000
_cell.length_b   1.000
_cell.length_c   1.000
_cell.angle_alpha   90.00
_cell.angle_beta   90.00
_cell.angle_gamma   90.00
#
_symmetry.space_group_name_H-M   'P 1'
#
loop_
_entity.id
_entity.type
_entity.pdbx_description
1 polymer ?
#
loop_
_entity_poly.entity_id
_entity_poly.type
_entity_poly.pdbx_seq_one_letter_code
_entity_poly.pdbx_strand_id
1 'polypeptide(L)'
;MTRGLLDTNIFISLELGRSVKSQMIPDELAISVITLAELEFGVYSATDQQTRAKRMATFRKVMDFEAIDITSDIASIWAAVRASGQAKKSKLSENDVWIAATAINQGVPLVTQDRAFASILDLETIFV
;
A
#
# COMPACT_ATOMS: atom_id res chain seq x y z
N MET A 1 0.36 20.42 -6.97
CA MET A 1 0.92 19.08 -7.09
C MET A 1 0.00 18.14 -6.35
N THR A 2 -0.38 17.02 -6.97
CA THR A 2 -1.21 15.99 -6.33
C THR A 2 -0.32 14.97 -5.63
N ARG A 3 -0.74 14.50 -4.45
CA ARG A 3 0.00 13.48 -3.67
C ARG A 3 -0.85 12.22 -3.51
N GLY A 4 -0.23 11.05 -3.49
CA GLY A 4 -0.91 9.78 -3.24
C GLY A 4 -0.05 8.81 -2.43
N LEU A 5 -0.72 7.87 -1.76
CA LEU A 5 -0.06 6.75 -1.08
C LEU A 5 -0.12 5.51 -2.00
N LEU A 6 1.02 4.87 -2.28
CA LEU A 6 1.06 3.63 -3.06
C LEU A 6 0.77 2.43 -2.15
N ASP A 7 -0.12 1.56 -2.62
CA ASP A 7 -0.34 0.23 -2.05
C ASP A 7 0.81 -0.73 -2.43
N THR A 8 1.11 -1.68 -1.55
CA THR A 8 2.07 -2.77 -1.76
C THR A 8 1.80 -3.54 -3.05
N ASN A 9 0.52 -3.75 -3.40
CA ASN A 9 0.15 -4.53 -4.59
C ASN A 9 0.67 -3.94 -5.91
N ILE A 10 0.90 -2.63 -5.97
CA ILE A 10 1.44 -1.94 -7.16
C ILE A 10 2.83 -2.47 -7.47
N PHE A 11 3.68 -2.58 -6.45
CA PHE A 11 5.05 -3.04 -6.60
C PHE A 11 5.12 -4.53 -6.96
N ILE A 12 4.24 -5.34 -6.37
CA ILE A 12 4.13 -6.77 -6.71
C ILE A 12 3.66 -6.94 -8.16
N SER A 13 2.68 -6.15 -8.61
CA SER A 13 2.21 -6.18 -10.00
C SER A 13 3.29 -5.77 -11.00
N LEU A 14 4.06 -4.71 -10.69
CA LEU A 14 5.20 -4.29 -11.51
C LEU A 14 6.28 -5.37 -11.56
N GLU A 15 6.55 -6.05 -10.43
CA GLU A 15 7.43 -7.22 -10.40
C GLU A 15 6.94 -8.29 -11.39
N LEU A 16 5.64 -8.59 -11.40
CA LEU A 16 5.04 -9.59 -12.28
C LEU A 16 4.88 -9.13 -13.75
N GLY A 17 5.33 -7.92 -14.10
CA GLY A 17 5.22 -7.38 -15.46
C GLY A 17 3.80 -6.98 -15.85
N ARG A 18 2.92 -6.77 -14.86
CA ARG A 18 1.56 -6.29 -15.10
C ARG A 18 1.58 -4.79 -15.35
N SER A 19 0.73 -4.33 -16.27
CA SER A 19 0.61 -2.91 -16.59
C SER A 19 -0.09 -2.16 -15.45
N VAL A 20 0.48 -1.01 -15.08
CA VAL A 20 -0.15 -0.02 -14.21
C VAL A 20 -0.58 1.15 -15.11
N LYS A 21 -1.86 1.54 -15.08
CA LYS A 21 -2.35 2.68 -15.86
C LYS A 21 -1.80 3.98 -15.29
N SER A 22 -0.76 4.51 -15.93
CA SER A 22 -0.01 5.68 -15.46
C SER A 22 -0.75 7.01 -15.53
N GLN A 23 -1.87 7.09 -16.25
CA GLN A 23 -2.56 8.36 -16.55
C GLN A 23 -3.22 9.03 -15.33
N MET A 24 -3.34 8.32 -14.21
CA MET A 24 -4.00 8.81 -12.98
C MET A 24 -3.03 8.88 -11.79
N ILE A 25 -1.73 8.65 -12.00
CA ILE A 25 -0.75 8.62 -10.90
C ILE A 25 -0.44 10.07 -10.46
N PRO A 26 -0.54 10.39 -9.15
CA PRO A 26 -0.18 11.70 -8.62
C PRO A 26 1.28 12.10 -8.86
N ASP A 27 1.55 13.42 -8.82
CA ASP A 27 2.90 13.98 -9.02
C ASP A 27 3.88 13.53 -7.91
N GLU A 28 3.39 13.45 -6.68
CA GLU A 28 4.15 13.06 -5.49
C GLU A 28 3.59 11.76 -4.91
N LEU A 29 4.50 10.83 -4.57
CA LEU A 29 4.13 9.51 -4.09
C LEU A 29 4.86 9.22 -2.78
N ALA A 30 4.13 8.64 -1.84
CA ALA A 30 4.66 8.09 -0.60
C ALA A 30 4.16 6.64 -0.43
N ILE A 31 4.71 5.94 0.55
CA ILE A 31 4.29 4.59 0.96
C ILE A 31 4.03 4.55 2.45
N SER A 32 3.26 3.57 2.92
CA SER A 32 3.27 3.23 4.34
C SER A 32 4.55 2.45 4.67
N VAL A 33 5.10 2.61 5.88
CA VAL A 33 6.18 1.73 6.37
C VAL A 33 5.75 0.24 6.37
N ILE A 34 4.44 -0.04 6.43
CA ILE A 34 3.89 -1.40 6.29
C ILE A 34 4.21 -1.98 4.91
N THR A 35 4.14 -1.19 3.85
CA THR A 35 4.52 -1.61 2.49
C THR A 35 6.00 -1.97 2.39
N LEU A 36 6.88 -1.23 3.07
CA LEU A 36 8.30 -1.62 3.18
C LEU A 36 8.45 -2.99 3.85
N ALA A 37 7.78 -3.18 5.00
CA ALA A 37 7.84 -4.42 5.76
C ALA A 37 7.36 -5.63 4.93
N GLU A 38 6.27 -5.48 4.17
CA GLU A 38 5.74 -6.56 3.32
C GLU A 38 6.69 -6.95 2.19
N LEU A 39 7.31 -5.95 1.53
CA LEU A 39 8.26 -6.20 0.46
C LEU A 39 9.55 -6.84 1.00
N GLU A 40 10.08 -6.35 2.11
CA GLU A 40 11.26 -6.92 2.74
C GLU A 40 11.01 -8.35 3.24
N PHE A 41 9.85 -8.60 3.85
CA PHE A 41 9.41 -9.96 4.19
C PHE A 41 9.38 -10.86 2.96
N GLY A 42 8.91 -10.35 1.82
CA GLY A 42 8.97 -11.03 0.53
C GLY A 42 10.39 -11.44 0.14
N VAL A 43 11.38 -10.59 0.36
CA VAL A 43 12.80 -10.89 0.09
C VAL A 43 13.28 -12.06 0.97
N TYR A 44 13.05 -11.99 2.28
CA TYR A 44 13.46 -13.03 3.22
C TYR A 44 12.74 -14.37 2.96
N SER A 45 11.49 -14.32 2.52
CA SER A 45 10.66 -15.51 2.27
C SER A 45 10.93 -16.18 0.92
N ALA A 46 11.72 -15.59 0.03
CA ALA A 46 12.02 -16.19 -1.27
C ALA A 46 12.88 -17.46 -1.11
N THR A 47 12.48 -18.55 -1.76
CA THR A 47 13.14 -19.86 -1.64
C THR A 47 14.25 -20.08 -2.68
N ASP A 48 14.18 -19.40 -3.82
CA ASP A 48 15.20 -19.46 -4.88
C ASP A 48 15.91 -18.10 -5.09
N GLN A 49 17.12 -18.15 -5.65
CA GLN A 49 17.97 -16.99 -5.82
C GLN A 49 17.41 -15.97 -6.83
N GLN A 50 16.72 -16.44 -7.87
CA GLN A 50 16.18 -15.57 -8.93
C GLN A 50 15.03 -14.73 -8.39
N THR A 51 14.07 -15.35 -7.70
CA THR A 51 12.97 -14.65 -7.02
C THR A 51 13.50 -13.68 -5.97
N ARG A 52 14.49 -14.09 -5.16
CA ARG A 52 15.09 -13.20 -4.15
C ARG A 52 15.74 -11.97 -4.78
N ALA A 53 16.51 -12.14 -5.85
CA ALA A 53 17.15 -11.02 -6.54
C ALA A 53 16.12 -10.04 -7.10
N LYS A 54 15.02 -10.55 -7.66
CA LYS A 54 13.92 -9.75 -8.20
C LYS A 54 13.21 -8.95 -7.10
N ARG A 55 12.83 -9.60 -6.00
CA ARG A 55 12.19 -8.94 -4.85
C ARG A 55 13.11 -7.91 -4.19
N MET A 56 14.41 -8.21 -4.07
CA MET A 56 15.40 -7.27 -3.55
C MET A 56 15.52 -6.03 -4.45
N ALA A 57 15.50 -6.22 -5.77
CA ALA A 57 15.52 -5.11 -6.71
C ALA A 57 14.25 -4.23 -6.58
N THR A 58 13.07 -4.82 -6.39
CA THR A 58 11.84 -4.09 -6.10
C THR A 58 11.96 -3.33 -4.78
N PHE A 59 12.31 -4.01 -3.69
CA PHE A 59 12.45 -3.41 -2.35
C PHE A 59 13.39 -2.20 -2.36
N ARG A 60 14.54 -2.30 -3.03
CA ARG A 60 15.49 -1.18 -3.16
C ARG A 60 14.91 0.04 -3.85
N LYS A 61 14.09 -0.14 -4.89
CA LYS A 61 13.39 0.98 -5.55
C LYS A 61 12.35 1.62 -4.63
N VAL A 62 11.72 0.82 -3.78
CA VAL A 62 10.69 1.32 -2.86
C VAL A 62 11.30 2.14 -1.71
N MET A 63 12.55 1.87 -1.33
CA MET A 63 13.26 2.67 -0.32
C MET A 63 13.53 4.13 -0.74
N ASP A 64 13.41 4.46 -2.04
CA ASP A 64 13.56 5.84 -2.52
C ASP A 64 12.31 6.70 -2.26
N PHE A 65 11.17 6.08 -1.91
CA PHE A 65 9.94 6.80 -1.54
C PHE A 65 9.96 7.20 -0.07
N GLU A 66 9.27 8.29 0.26
CA GLU A 66 8.96 8.64 1.65
C GLU A 66 8.07 7.55 2.28
N ALA A 67 8.58 6.90 3.32
CA ALA A 67 7.82 5.94 4.11
C ALA A 67 7.19 6.61 5.33
N ILE A 68 5.86 6.60 5.36
CA ILE A 68 5.08 7.19 6.46
C ILE A 68 5.04 6.21 7.63
N ASP A 69 5.55 6.66 8.77
CA ASP A 69 5.55 5.91 10.03
C ASP A 69 4.14 5.76 10.61
N ILE A 70 3.92 4.68 11.36
CA ILE A 70 2.67 4.49 12.09
C ILE A 70 2.69 5.32 13.38
N THR A 71 1.71 6.21 13.50
CA THR A 71 1.51 7.07 14.68
C THR A 71 0.27 6.64 15.47
N SER A 72 0.07 7.24 16.65
CA SER A 72 -1.15 7.04 17.46
C SER A 72 -2.43 7.45 16.73
N ASP A 73 -2.36 8.46 15.87
CA ASP A 73 -3.51 8.94 15.10
C ASP A 73 -3.89 7.93 14.02
N ILE A 74 -2.89 7.39 13.30
CA ILE A 74 -3.09 6.28 12.35
C ILE A 74 -3.65 5.04 13.07
N ALA A 75 -3.15 4.73 14.27
CA ALA A 75 -3.67 3.61 15.08
C ALA A 75 -5.14 3.80 15.47
N SER A 76 -5.55 5.03 15.78
CA SER A 76 -6.94 5.35 16.11
C SER A 76 -7.86 5.19 14.88
N ILE A 77 -7.41 5.64 13.70
CA ILE A 77 -8.13 5.47 12.44
C ILE A 77 -8.23 3.98 12.08
N TRP A 78 -7.14 3.23 12.20
CA TRP A 78 -7.13 1.79 11.99
C TRP A 78 -8.19 1.09 12.85
N ALA A 79 -8.25 1.42 14.14
CA ALA A 79 -9.21 0.84 15.07
C ALA A 79 -10.65 1.15 14.66
N ALA A 80 -10.94 2.38 14.24
CA ALA A 80 -12.25 2.78 13.73
C ALA A 80 -12.63 2.00 12.46
N VAL A 81 -11.73 1.90 11.48
CA VAL A 81 -11.95 1.13 10.24
C VAL A 81 -12.23 -0.34 10.55
N ARG A 82 -11.47 -0.96 11.46
CA ARG A 82 -11.70 -2.34 11.91
C ARG A 82 -13.04 -2.52 12.60
N ALA A 83 -13.37 -1.64 13.55
CA ALA A 83 -14.61 -1.70 14.31
C ALA A 83 -15.86 -1.56 13.43
N SER A 84 -15.76 -0.79 12.33
CA SER A 84 -16.86 -0.63 11.37
C SER A 84 -17.24 -1.92 10.63
N GLY A 85 -16.34 -2.92 10.61
CA GLY A 85 -16.53 -4.20 9.90
C GLY A 85 -16.43 -4.11 8.38
N GLN A 86 -16.18 -2.93 7.81
CA GLN A 86 -16.02 -2.71 6.36
C GLN A 86 -14.87 -3.56 5.80
N ALA A 87 -13.69 -3.47 6.44
CA ALA A 87 -12.51 -4.25 6.06
C ALA A 87 -12.76 -5.77 6.08
N LYS A 88 -13.50 -6.27 7.08
CA LYS A 88 -13.83 -7.70 7.18
C LYS A 88 -14.76 -8.15 6.06
N LYS A 89 -15.78 -7.35 5.72
CA LYS A 89 -16.72 -7.65 4.63
C LYS A 89 -16.00 -7.72 3.28
N SER A 90 -14.99 -6.87 3.09
CA SER A 90 -14.22 -6.77 1.85
C SER A 90 -12.95 -7.62 1.83
N LYS A 91 -12.75 -8.46 2.86
CA LYS A 91 -11.62 -9.39 2.99
C LYS A 91 -10.24 -8.71 2.97
N LEU A 92 -10.16 -7.46 3.41
CA LEU A 92 -8.88 -6.78 3.60
C LEU A 92 -8.12 -7.40 4.78
N SER A 93 -6.82 -7.59 4.62
CA SER A 93 -5.91 -8.05 5.66
C SER A 93 -5.67 -6.97 6.72
N GLU A 94 -5.01 -7.31 7.83
CA GLU A 94 -4.67 -6.31 8.85
C GLU A 94 -3.70 -5.24 8.32
N ASN A 95 -2.77 -5.63 7.45
CA ASN A 95 -1.81 -4.72 6.83
C ASN A 95 -2.49 -3.78 5.85
N ASP A 96 -3.43 -4.28 5.06
CA ASP A 96 -4.24 -3.44 4.16
C ASP A 96 -4.96 -2.34 4.95
N VAL A 97 -5.51 -2.69 6.13
CA VAL A 97 -6.16 -1.69 6.98
C VAL A 97 -5.18 -0.64 7.50
N TRP A 98 -3.94 -1.01 7.82
CA TRP A 98 -2.91 -0.04 8.20
C TRP A 98 -2.52 0.90 7.07
N ILE A 99 -2.41 0.38 5.85
CA ILE A 99 -2.15 1.17 4.64
C ILE A 99 -3.31 2.14 4.39
N ALA A 100 -4.56 1.67 4.46
CA ALA A 100 -5.75 2.52 4.35
C ALA A 100 -5.78 3.61 5.42
N ALA A 101 -5.55 3.26 6.70
CA ALA A 101 -5.51 4.22 7.79
C ALA A 101 -4.41 5.28 7.62
N THR A 102 -3.26 4.87 7.07
CA THR A 102 -2.17 5.80 6.73
C THR A 102 -2.63 6.81 5.66
N ALA A 103 -3.28 6.35 4.58
CA ALA A 103 -3.78 7.23 3.52
C ALA A 103 -4.85 8.20 4.05
N ILE A 104 -5.81 7.71 4.84
CA ILE A 104 -6.85 8.53 5.50
C ILE A 104 -6.20 9.60 6.38
N ASN A 105 -5.24 9.23 7.23
CA ASN A 105 -4.57 10.18 8.12
C ASN A 105 -3.81 11.27 7.35
N GLN A 106 -3.19 10.90 6.22
CA GLN A 106 -2.46 11.85 5.37
C GLN A 106 -3.39 12.70 4.50
N GLY A 107 -4.68 12.37 4.42
CA GLY A 107 -5.65 13.06 3.57
C GLY A 107 -5.32 12.95 2.08
N VAL A 108 -4.75 11.81 1.66
CA VAL A 108 -4.35 11.55 0.26
C VAL A 108 -5.03 10.29 -0.26
N PRO A 109 -5.29 10.19 -1.59
CA PRO A 109 -5.82 8.98 -2.18
C PRO A 109 -4.84 7.80 -2.06
N LEU A 110 -5.39 6.61 -1.84
CA LEU A 110 -4.68 5.35 -1.99
C LEU A 110 -4.67 4.92 -3.45
N VAL A 111 -3.48 4.77 -4.01
CA VAL A 111 -3.24 4.27 -5.36
C VAL A 111 -3.07 2.76 -5.30
N THR A 112 -4.03 2.01 -5.85
CA THR A 112 -4.10 0.56 -5.69
C THR A 112 -4.73 -0.11 -6.92
N GLN A 113 -4.45 -1.40 -7.13
CA GLN A 113 -5.22 -2.22 -8.08
C GLN A 113 -6.34 -3.02 -7.41
N ASP A 114 -6.41 -3.01 -6.07
CA ASP A 114 -7.35 -3.81 -5.30
C ASP A 114 -8.63 -3.02 -5.04
N ARG A 115 -9.72 -3.44 -5.68
CA ARG A 115 -11.05 -2.84 -5.56
C ARG A 115 -11.67 -3.04 -4.16
N ALA A 116 -11.13 -3.92 -3.32
CA ALA A 116 -11.61 -4.12 -1.96
C ALA A 116 -11.53 -2.82 -1.11
N PHE A 117 -10.57 -1.94 -1.39
CA PHE A 117 -10.43 -0.65 -0.72
C PHE A 117 -11.58 0.33 -0.97
N ALA A 118 -12.34 0.17 -2.07
CA ALA A 118 -13.49 1.04 -2.38
C ALA A 118 -14.60 1.00 -1.31
N SER A 119 -14.57 0.00 -0.44
CA SER A 119 -15.53 -0.20 0.63
C SER A 119 -15.19 0.54 1.93
N ILE A 120 -14.02 1.17 2.02
CA ILE A 120 -13.57 1.86 3.23
C ILE A 120 -14.06 3.30 3.19
N LEU A 121 -14.92 3.66 4.15
CA LEU A 121 -15.36 5.04 4.35
C LEU A 121 -14.16 5.97 4.60
N ASP A 122 -14.26 7.19 4.09
CA ASP A 122 -13.25 8.26 4.20
C ASP A 122 -11.91 7.97 3.50
N LEU A 123 -11.81 6.86 2.76
CA LEU A 123 -10.66 6.55 1.91
C LEU A 123 -10.96 6.90 0.45
N GLU A 124 -10.28 7.92 -0.08
CA GLU A 124 -10.23 8.15 -1.52
C GLU A 124 -9.32 7.10 -2.19
N THR A 125 -9.73 6.61 -3.36
CA THR A 125 -8.97 5.58 -4.10
C THR A 125 -8.76 5.96 -5.56
N ILE A 126 -7.54 5.75 -6.03
CA ILE A 126 -7.18 5.84 -7.46
C ILE A 126 -6.85 4.43 -7.92
N PHE A 127 -7.68 3.89 -8.82
CA PHE A 127 -7.48 2.55 -9.36
C PHE A 127 -6.66 2.56 -10.65
N VAL A 128 -5.51 1.89 -10.62
CA VAL A 128 -4.53 1.87 -11.72
C VAL A 128 -4.25 0.48 -12.27
#